data_AF-A0A6N4WSG8-F1
#
_entry.id   AF-A0A6N4WSG8-F1
#
_cell.length_a   1.000
_cell.length_b   1.000
_cell.length_c   1.000
_cell.angle_alpha   90.00
_cell.angle_beta   90.00
_cell.angle_gamma   90.00
#
_symmetry.space_group_name_H-M   'P 1'
#
loop_
_entity.id
_entity.type
_entity.pdbx_description
1 polymer ?
#
loop_
_entity_poly.entity_id
_entity_poly.type
_entity_poly.pdbx_seq_one_letter_code
_entity_poly.pdbx_strand_id
1 'polypeptide(L)'
;MVAFIKTITLLLIASCLAMAALLVPAHIRSIDQSVIELAGANGTSVENKLWEEVNAAYIGPAQRIAAATQIEAPLLQARIVELLQKNPDFSLTGGPDRSFEDYLKSSVNSRRAAAVIPQLLPRVERAALSATLATSNNRNIAALLNIRDLTGLLRLHPASHAAGAPYDSGVLTLALLIEGGHFQPALAQQIGNLATLAASRNPDAVIACEDFVIGTLSLGRQLDYRSLASLAEMTKTLNDWSQMASLFRAQPERIDENFTALLFTQDPDGLYTYLAEHDETGNTDIDLALRNGSAAVSKLIDSDLPIYRPSTLPATILTTLAPYRPESFVAITLQQNALGKLLKFALLFLAGLAFAFAMGSAWRASIGNITTVSRTNPMVMARDILISLVVVLTIWTFFEPDILKSQETAPDNTPRIEFAVADSLSAIKSPVKAMQELNQVTLLVLALFFIIQLVIYSFGLIKLREISKQQLSADMKIKLLDNEENLFDFGLYVGLGGTVLSLILVAVGIVEASLMAAYASTLFGILFTAMLKVMHLRPYRRKLILEAGSNEAPSTLMKNIEL
;
A
#
# COMPACT_ATOMS: atom_id res chain seq x y z
N MET A 1 36.32 -26.03 23.33
CA MET A 1 36.73 -25.50 22.02
C MET A 1 35.75 -25.84 20.89
N VAL A 2 35.42 -27.12 20.66
CA VAL A 2 34.51 -27.55 19.56
C VAL A 2 33.09 -26.93 19.64
N ALA A 3 32.49 -26.86 20.83
CA ALA A 3 31.16 -26.28 20.99
C ALA A 3 31.11 -24.76 20.77
N PHE A 4 32.22 -24.06 21.07
CA PHE A 4 32.37 -22.63 20.84
C PHE A 4 32.47 -22.32 19.34
N ILE A 5 33.33 -23.07 18.63
CA ILE A 5 33.47 -22.98 17.17
C ILE A 5 32.13 -23.24 16.49
N LYS A 6 31.43 -24.32 16.89
CA LYS A 6 30.10 -24.66 16.35
C LYS A 6 29.06 -23.56 16.55
N THR A 7 29.08 -22.91 17.71
CA THR A 7 28.16 -21.79 18.01
C THR A 7 28.46 -20.60 17.10
N ILE A 8 29.73 -20.23 16.94
CA ILE A 8 30.15 -19.13 16.05
C ILE A 8 29.75 -19.43 14.60
N THR A 9 30.02 -20.64 14.10
CA THR A 9 29.67 -21.02 12.73
C THR A 9 28.16 -20.92 12.49
N LEU A 10 27.33 -21.37 13.45
CA LEU A 10 25.88 -21.27 13.34
C LEU A 10 25.37 -19.82 13.39
N LEU A 11 25.98 -18.97 14.22
CA LEU A 11 25.66 -17.53 14.24
C LEU A 11 26.04 -16.83 12.93
N LEU A 12 27.18 -17.19 12.33
CA LEU A 12 27.57 -16.68 11.02
C LEU A 12 26.56 -17.11 9.94
N ILE A 13 26.14 -18.37 9.94
CA ILE A 13 25.11 -18.87 9.01
C ILE A 13 23.78 -18.13 9.22
N ALA A 14 23.36 -17.94 10.48
CA ALA A 14 22.14 -17.19 10.79
C ALA A 14 22.20 -15.75 10.28
N SER A 15 23.34 -15.08 10.47
CA SER A 15 23.57 -13.71 9.98
C SER A 15 23.55 -13.66 8.44
N CYS A 16 24.24 -14.57 7.76
CA CYS A 16 24.23 -14.66 6.30
C CYS A 16 22.83 -14.90 5.73
N LEU A 17 22.04 -15.79 6.34
CA LEU A 17 20.66 -16.06 5.94
C LEU A 17 19.75 -14.85 6.19
N ALA A 18 19.92 -14.15 7.31
CA ALA A 18 19.18 -12.92 7.58
C ALA A 18 19.53 -11.81 6.57
N MET A 19 20.80 -11.61 6.25
CA MET A 19 21.23 -10.67 5.21
C MET A 19 20.66 -11.05 3.84
N ALA A 20 20.69 -12.34 3.47
CA ALA A 20 20.08 -12.82 2.23
C ALA A 20 18.56 -12.57 2.20
N ALA A 21 17.86 -12.70 3.34
CA ALA A 21 16.44 -12.39 3.43
C ALA A 21 16.15 -10.90 3.24
N LEU A 22 17.01 -10.01 3.75
CA LEU A 22 16.89 -8.56 3.57
C LEU A 22 17.13 -8.11 2.12
N LEU A 23 17.83 -8.92 1.32
CA LEU A 23 17.97 -8.67 -0.11
C LEU A 23 16.68 -8.95 -0.89
N VAL A 24 15.75 -9.74 -0.35
CA VAL A 24 14.45 -10.01 -1.00
C VAL A 24 13.54 -8.78 -0.83
N PRO A 25 13.17 -8.09 -1.94
CA PRO A 25 12.45 -6.81 -1.90
C PRO A 25 10.94 -7.00 -1.75
N ALA A 26 10.52 -7.84 -0.80
CA ALA A 26 9.12 -8.14 -0.53
C ALA A 26 8.69 -7.56 0.82
N HIS A 27 7.66 -6.72 0.82
CA HIS A 27 7.09 -6.11 2.02
C HIS A 27 5.60 -6.47 2.13
N ILE A 28 5.03 -6.39 3.33
CA ILE A 28 3.65 -6.84 3.57
C ILE A 28 2.66 -5.80 3.09
N ARG A 29 2.88 -4.53 3.44
CA ARG A 29 2.01 -3.37 3.25
C ARG A 29 2.60 -2.30 2.32
N SER A 30 3.66 -2.63 1.60
CA SER A 30 4.30 -1.69 0.68
C SER A 30 4.98 -2.43 -0.48
N ILE A 31 5.38 -1.68 -1.50
CA ILE A 31 6.14 -2.17 -2.65
C ILE A 31 7.55 -1.60 -2.59
N ASP A 32 8.55 -2.44 -2.81
CA ASP A 32 9.93 -1.96 -2.87
C ASP A 32 10.18 -1.20 -4.18
N GLN A 33 10.91 -0.08 -4.09
CA GLN A 33 11.27 0.75 -5.24
C GLN A 33 11.94 -0.05 -6.37
N SER A 34 12.78 -1.03 -6.04
CA SER A 34 13.48 -1.83 -7.07
C SER A 34 12.54 -2.68 -7.92
N VAL A 35 11.38 -3.07 -7.38
CA VAL A 35 10.36 -3.82 -8.13
C VAL A 35 9.69 -2.91 -9.15
N ILE A 36 9.48 -1.64 -8.80
CA ILE A 36 8.91 -0.61 -9.69
C ILE A 36 9.91 -0.23 -10.78
N GLU A 37 11.19 -0.07 -10.43
CA GLU A 37 12.26 0.19 -11.40
C GLU A 37 12.40 -0.96 -12.40
N LEU A 38 12.37 -2.22 -11.93
CA LEU A 38 12.41 -3.39 -12.82
C LEU A 38 11.15 -3.50 -13.69
N ALA A 39 9.97 -3.16 -13.15
CA ALA A 39 8.73 -3.11 -13.93
C ALA A 39 8.85 -2.09 -15.07
N GLY A 40 9.38 -0.89 -14.78
CA GLY A 40 9.67 0.15 -15.76
C GLY A 40 10.68 -0.31 -16.83
N ALA A 41 11.77 -0.96 -16.41
CA ALA A 41 12.79 -1.48 -17.31
C ALA A 41 12.28 -2.57 -18.28
N ASN A 42 11.31 -3.39 -17.85
CA ASN A 42 10.65 -4.38 -18.69
C ASN A 42 9.58 -3.79 -19.62
N GLY A 43 9.12 -2.56 -19.34
CA GLY A 43 8.09 -1.86 -20.08
C GLY A 43 8.62 -0.99 -21.22
N THR A 44 7.75 -0.14 -21.77
CA THR A 44 8.18 0.91 -22.69
C THR A 44 8.89 2.00 -21.89
N SER A 45 10.13 2.31 -22.29
CA SER A 45 10.87 3.43 -21.68
C SER A 45 10.12 4.73 -21.92
N VAL A 46 10.26 5.67 -20.99
CA VAL A 46 9.68 7.01 -21.12
C VAL A 46 10.17 7.69 -22.40
N GLU A 47 11.46 7.54 -22.74
CA GLU A 47 12.03 8.11 -23.96
C GLU A 47 11.36 7.55 -25.23
N ASN A 48 11.10 6.24 -25.28
CA ASN A 48 10.40 5.64 -26.41
C ASN A 48 8.97 6.16 -26.52
N LYS A 49 8.27 6.33 -25.39
CA LYS A 49 6.92 6.90 -25.38
C LYS A 49 6.92 8.36 -25.82
N LEU A 50 7.90 9.15 -25.40
CA LEU A 50 8.08 10.52 -25.86
C LEU A 50 8.33 10.59 -27.37
N TRP A 51 9.18 9.72 -27.91
CA TRP A 51 9.41 9.63 -29.36
C TRP A 51 8.14 9.21 -30.11
N GLU A 52 7.32 8.32 -29.56
CA GLU A 52 6.03 7.95 -30.15
C GLU A 52 5.12 9.18 -30.32
N GLU A 53 4.93 9.96 -29.24
CA GLU A 53 4.12 11.18 -29.24
C GLU A 53 4.69 12.25 -30.19
N VAL A 54 6.01 12.50 -30.15
CA VAL A 54 6.66 13.49 -31.03
C VAL A 54 6.61 13.07 -32.49
N ASN A 55 6.75 11.77 -32.80
CA ASN A 55 6.66 11.27 -34.18
C ASN A 55 5.22 11.35 -34.71
N ALA A 56 4.22 11.21 -33.84
CA ALA A 56 2.82 11.51 -34.16
C ALA A 56 2.52 13.02 -34.22
N ALA A 57 3.51 13.88 -33.95
CA ALA A 57 3.40 15.32 -33.82
C ALA A 57 2.45 15.80 -32.70
N TYR A 58 2.22 14.97 -31.68
CA TYR A 58 1.44 15.29 -30.48
C TYR A 58 2.30 16.08 -29.48
N ILE A 59 2.57 17.34 -29.83
CA ILE A 59 3.47 18.24 -29.10
C ILE A 59 2.99 18.51 -27.66
N GLY A 60 1.69 18.75 -27.46
CA GLY A 60 1.07 19.01 -26.16
C GLY A 60 1.28 17.82 -25.21
N PRO A 61 0.79 16.61 -25.55
CA PRO A 61 1.06 15.41 -24.77
C PRO A 61 2.55 15.17 -24.51
N ALA A 62 3.41 15.30 -25.53
CA ALA A 62 4.86 15.11 -25.37
C ALA A 62 5.49 16.09 -24.37
N GLN A 63 5.10 17.37 -24.39
CA GLN A 63 5.60 18.37 -23.44
C GLN A 63 5.17 18.06 -22.00
N ARG A 64 3.94 17.59 -21.80
CA ARG A 64 3.44 17.20 -20.47
C ARG A 64 4.16 15.98 -19.92
N ILE A 65 4.36 14.96 -20.75
CA ILE A 65 5.14 13.77 -20.36
C ILE A 65 6.58 14.18 -20.00
N ALA A 66 7.21 15.05 -20.79
CA ALA A 66 8.57 15.52 -20.52
C ALA A 66 8.67 16.30 -19.19
N ALA A 67 7.68 17.17 -18.92
CA ALA A 67 7.60 17.93 -17.68
C ALA A 67 7.40 17.01 -16.46
N ALA A 68 6.44 16.09 -16.53
CA ALA A 68 6.10 15.17 -15.44
C ALA A 68 7.24 14.19 -15.11
N THR A 69 7.95 13.70 -16.13
CA THR A 69 9.02 12.71 -15.97
C THR A 69 10.40 13.33 -15.69
N GLN A 70 10.52 14.65 -15.84
CA GLN A 70 11.76 15.41 -15.64
C GLN A 70 12.94 14.91 -16.48
N ILE A 71 12.67 14.34 -17.65
CA ILE A 71 13.70 13.83 -18.56
C ILE A 71 14.21 14.97 -19.44
N GLU A 72 15.51 15.27 -19.33
CA GLU A 72 16.19 16.20 -20.24
C GLU A 72 16.53 15.49 -21.55
N ALA A 73 15.72 15.69 -22.58
CA ALA A 73 15.94 15.14 -23.91
C ALA A 73 16.13 16.24 -24.98
N PRO A 74 17.36 16.75 -25.18
CA PRO A 74 17.60 17.87 -26.09
C PRO A 74 17.26 17.56 -27.56
N LEU A 75 17.39 16.29 -27.98
CA LEU A 75 17.03 15.84 -29.34
C LEU A 75 15.52 15.91 -29.58
N LEU A 76 14.71 15.51 -28.59
CA LEU A 76 13.26 15.61 -28.65
C LEU A 76 12.83 17.08 -28.71
N GLN A 77 13.45 17.95 -27.90
CA GLN A 77 13.18 19.38 -27.93
C GLN A 77 13.51 20.01 -29.29
N ALA A 78 14.63 19.63 -29.91
CA ALA A 78 14.99 20.10 -31.25
C ALA A 78 13.94 19.67 -32.30
N ARG A 79 13.43 18.43 -32.20
CA ARG A 79 12.37 17.94 -33.09
C ARG A 79 11.04 18.66 -32.89
N ILE A 80 10.66 18.94 -31.65
CA ILE A 80 9.46 19.75 -31.34
C ILE A 80 9.58 21.14 -31.96
N VAL A 81 10.74 21.79 -31.85
CA VAL A 81 10.99 23.10 -32.47
C VAL A 81 10.87 23.03 -34.00
N GLU A 82 11.38 21.97 -34.64
CA GLU A 82 11.23 21.77 -36.08
C GLU A 82 9.75 21.64 -36.50
N LEU A 83 8.95 20.88 -35.73
CA LEU A 83 7.51 20.73 -35.99
C LEU A 83 6.76 22.05 -35.82
N LEU A 84 7.10 22.83 -34.80
CA LEU A 84 6.51 24.16 -34.57
C LEU A 84 6.91 25.18 -35.65
N GLN A 85 8.12 25.08 -36.20
CA GLN A 85 8.53 25.90 -37.35
C GLN A 85 7.73 25.57 -38.61
N LYS A 86 7.40 24.30 -38.82
CA LYS A 86 6.56 23.86 -39.94
C LYS A 86 5.10 24.29 -39.78
N ASN A 87 4.54 24.13 -38.59
CA ASN A 87 3.16 24.49 -38.26
C ASN A 87 3.10 25.24 -36.92
N PRO A 88 3.12 26.58 -36.93
CA PRO A 88 3.09 27.39 -35.70
C PRO A 88 1.82 27.18 -34.86
N ASP A 89 0.70 26.84 -35.50
CA ASP A 89 -0.59 26.63 -34.83
C ASP A 89 -0.57 25.44 -33.86
N PHE A 90 0.38 24.51 -34.00
CA PHE A 90 0.53 23.37 -33.07
C PHE A 90 0.91 23.79 -31.64
N SER A 91 1.45 24.99 -31.46
CA SER A 91 1.65 25.56 -30.12
C SER A 91 0.34 25.82 -29.37
N LEU A 92 -0.77 26.00 -30.10
CA LEU A 92 -2.10 26.26 -29.54
C LEU A 92 -2.96 25.00 -29.49
N THR A 93 -2.87 24.13 -30.51
CA THR A 93 -3.66 22.90 -30.58
C THR A 93 -3.06 21.77 -29.77
N GLY A 94 -1.75 21.81 -29.50
CA GLY A 94 -1.00 20.69 -28.93
C GLY A 94 -0.66 19.58 -29.95
N GLY A 95 -0.95 19.77 -31.23
CA GLY A 95 -0.65 18.79 -32.28
C GLY A 95 -1.68 18.78 -33.41
N PRO A 96 -1.53 17.89 -34.41
CA PRO A 96 -2.43 17.82 -35.54
C PRO A 96 -3.81 17.32 -35.12
N ASP A 97 -4.84 18.08 -35.52
CA ASP A 97 -6.22 17.63 -35.48
C ASP A 97 -7.04 18.35 -36.55
N ARG A 98 -7.59 17.59 -37.50
CA ARG A 98 -8.30 18.18 -38.64
C ARG A 98 -9.53 18.99 -38.22
N SER A 99 -10.33 18.46 -37.29
CA SER A 99 -11.60 19.07 -36.89
C SER A 99 -11.36 20.42 -36.21
N PHE A 100 -10.32 20.50 -35.37
CA PHE A 100 -9.96 21.72 -34.67
C PHE A 100 -9.16 22.70 -35.54
N GLU A 101 -8.29 22.21 -36.43
CA GLU A 101 -7.56 23.05 -37.39
C GLU A 101 -8.48 23.77 -38.37
N ASP A 102 -9.50 23.07 -38.89
CA ASP A 102 -10.48 23.66 -39.81
C ASP A 102 -11.29 24.77 -39.10
N TYR A 103 -11.58 24.58 -37.81
CA TYR A 103 -12.11 25.65 -36.96
C TYR A 103 -11.11 26.81 -36.80
N LEU A 104 -9.85 26.56 -36.46
CA LEU A 104 -8.85 27.60 -36.26
C LEU A 104 -8.60 28.46 -37.50
N LYS A 105 -8.65 27.88 -38.70
CA LYS A 105 -8.56 28.63 -39.97
C LYS A 105 -9.70 29.63 -40.15
N SER A 106 -10.88 29.31 -39.61
CA SER A 106 -12.06 30.18 -39.62
C SER A 106 -12.10 31.18 -38.46
N SER A 107 -11.34 30.93 -37.39
CA SER A 107 -11.26 31.79 -36.21
C SER A 107 -10.44 33.06 -36.48
N VAL A 108 -10.89 34.19 -35.96
CA VAL A 108 -10.22 35.50 -36.15
C VAL A 108 -9.42 35.91 -34.91
N ASN A 109 -9.79 35.41 -33.71
CA ASN A 109 -9.25 35.87 -32.43
C ASN A 109 -8.76 34.75 -31.49
N SER A 110 -8.96 33.46 -31.78
CA SER A 110 -8.69 32.34 -30.85
C SER A 110 -7.21 32.03 -30.54
N ARG A 111 -6.23 32.81 -31.00
CA ARG A 111 -4.79 32.49 -30.85
C ARG A 111 -4.14 32.91 -29.53
N ARG A 112 -4.90 33.05 -28.44
CA ARG A 112 -4.41 33.70 -27.20
C ARG A 112 -4.04 32.77 -26.05
N ALA A 113 -4.51 31.52 -26.06
CA ALA A 113 -4.25 30.56 -24.99
C ALA A 113 -4.14 29.15 -25.57
N ALA A 114 -3.27 28.31 -25.02
CA ALA A 114 -3.15 26.91 -25.41
C ALA A 114 -4.36 26.07 -24.96
N ALA A 115 -4.95 26.39 -23.81
CA ALA A 115 -6.12 25.67 -23.31
C ALA A 115 -7.37 25.88 -24.18
N VAL A 116 -8.19 24.84 -24.35
CA VAL A 116 -9.36 24.84 -25.27
C VAL A 116 -10.45 25.82 -24.85
N ILE A 117 -10.86 25.79 -23.58
CA ILE A 117 -12.02 26.56 -23.12
C ILE A 117 -11.80 28.07 -23.26
N PRO A 118 -10.66 28.66 -22.86
CA PRO A 118 -10.40 30.08 -23.10
C PRO A 118 -10.50 30.51 -24.57
N GLN A 119 -10.15 29.63 -25.52
CA GLN A 119 -10.28 29.91 -26.96
C GLN A 119 -11.74 29.94 -27.43
N LEU A 120 -12.62 29.20 -26.75
CA LEU A 120 -14.05 29.06 -27.06
C LEU A 120 -14.96 29.91 -26.18
N LEU A 121 -14.45 30.75 -25.27
CA LEU A 121 -15.30 31.67 -24.50
C LEU A 121 -15.91 32.81 -25.35
N PRO A 122 -15.16 33.45 -26.28
CA PRO A 122 -15.68 34.57 -27.07
C PRO A 122 -16.92 34.18 -27.89
N ARG A 123 -17.93 35.06 -27.91
CA ARG A 123 -19.22 34.79 -28.60
C ARG A 123 -19.05 34.54 -30.10
N VAL A 124 -18.15 35.25 -30.76
CA VAL A 124 -17.89 35.12 -32.21
C VAL A 124 -17.37 33.72 -32.52
N GLU A 125 -16.44 33.23 -31.69
CA GLU A 125 -15.79 31.93 -31.86
C GLU A 125 -16.78 30.78 -31.62
N ARG A 126 -17.62 30.86 -30.59
CA ARG A 126 -18.72 29.90 -30.37
C ARG A 126 -19.72 29.87 -31.52
N ALA A 127 -20.09 31.04 -32.04
CA ALA A 127 -21.02 31.12 -33.16
C ALA A 127 -20.43 30.48 -34.42
N ALA A 128 -19.18 30.79 -34.76
CA ALA A 128 -18.46 30.21 -35.88
C ALA A 128 -18.36 28.68 -35.76
N LEU A 129 -17.91 28.17 -34.62
CA LEU A 129 -17.80 26.74 -34.38
C LEU A 129 -19.16 26.03 -34.47
N SER A 130 -20.20 26.62 -33.87
CA SER A 130 -21.54 26.04 -33.93
C SER A 130 -22.11 25.98 -35.35
N ALA A 131 -21.79 26.97 -36.20
CA ALA A 131 -22.20 26.99 -37.60
C ALA A 131 -21.47 25.90 -38.41
N THR A 132 -20.17 25.70 -38.15
CA THR A 132 -19.39 24.61 -38.76
C THR A 132 -19.93 23.24 -38.35
N LEU A 133 -20.14 23.00 -37.05
CA LEU A 133 -20.65 21.74 -36.53
C LEU A 133 -22.09 21.44 -36.98
N ALA A 134 -22.91 22.45 -37.24
CA ALA A 134 -24.26 22.28 -37.77
C ALA A 134 -24.28 21.68 -39.20
N THR A 135 -23.14 21.69 -39.90
CA THR A 135 -23.02 21.04 -41.22
C THR A 135 -22.66 19.55 -41.13
N SER A 136 -22.30 19.05 -39.94
CA SER A 136 -21.96 17.63 -39.73
C SER A 136 -23.20 16.75 -39.86
N ASN A 137 -23.03 15.57 -40.48
CA ASN A 137 -24.06 14.55 -40.61
C ASN A 137 -24.18 13.65 -39.35
N ASN A 138 -23.39 13.89 -38.31
CA ASN A 138 -23.38 13.07 -37.11
C ASN A 138 -24.58 13.37 -36.20
N ARG A 139 -25.44 12.36 -35.99
CA ARG A 139 -26.63 12.47 -35.12
C ARG A 139 -26.28 12.91 -33.69
N ASN A 140 -25.15 12.47 -33.15
CA ASN A 140 -24.76 12.78 -31.77
C ASN A 140 -24.41 14.27 -31.63
N ILE A 141 -23.82 14.86 -32.65
CA ILE A 141 -23.51 16.30 -32.69
C ILE A 141 -24.79 17.10 -32.81
N ALA A 142 -25.72 16.71 -33.68
CA ALA A 142 -27.04 17.34 -33.75
C ALA A 142 -27.77 17.30 -32.38
N ALA A 143 -27.67 16.19 -31.66
CA ALA A 143 -28.23 16.07 -30.31
C ALA A 143 -27.55 17.04 -29.31
N LEU A 144 -26.23 17.20 -29.35
CA LEU A 144 -25.50 18.16 -28.52
C LEU A 144 -25.83 19.61 -28.88
N LEU A 145 -25.98 19.95 -30.17
CA LEU A 145 -26.36 21.29 -30.59
C LEU A 145 -27.79 21.66 -30.14
N ASN A 146 -28.69 20.67 -30.05
CA ASN A 146 -30.07 20.88 -29.59
C ASN A 146 -30.16 21.21 -28.09
N ILE A 147 -29.18 20.83 -27.27
CA ILE A 147 -29.17 21.10 -25.83
C ILE A 147 -28.42 22.39 -25.46
N ARG A 148 -28.00 23.22 -26.42
CA ARG A 148 -27.32 24.50 -26.13
C ARG A 148 -28.20 25.46 -25.33
N ASP A 149 -29.51 25.44 -25.57
CA ASP A 149 -30.50 26.23 -24.85
C ASP A 149 -31.37 25.37 -23.92
N LEU A 150 -30.73 24.45 -23.20
CA LEU A 150 -31.41 23.53 -22.28
C LEU A 150 -32.09 24.26 -21.11
N THR A 151 -33.37 23.97 -20.89
CA THR A 151 -34.13 24.47 -19.73
C THR A 151 -34.01 23.51 -18.55
N GLY A 152 -33.77 24.02 -17.34
CA GLY A 152 -33.69 23.20 -16.12
C GLY A 152 -32.27 22.92 -15.62
N LEU A 153 -31.26 23.59 -16.17
CA LEU A 153 -29.90 23.61 -15.62
C LEU A 153 -29.91 24.19 -14.20
N LEU A 154 -29.17 23.55 -13.29
CA LEU A 154 -29.13 23.91 -11.86
C LEU A 154 -27.89 24.75 -11.52
N ARG A 155 -26.75 24.46 -12.15
CA ARG A 155 -25.43 25.02 -11.85
C ARG A 155 -24.91 25.93 -12.95
N LEU A 156 -25.28 25.65 -14.19
CA LEU A 156 -24.89 26.41 -15.37
C LEU A 156 -26.09 27.14 -15.98
N HIS A 157 -25.81 28.00 -16.96
CA HIS A 157 -26.84 28.75 -17.67
C HIS A 157 -26.85 28.37 -19.16
N PRO A 158 -28.03 28.38 -19.81
CA PRO A 158 -28.14 28.05 -21.24
C PRO A 158 -27.41 29.08 -22.11
N ALA A 159 -27.02 28.70 -23.32
CA ALA A 159 -26.20 29.51 -24.23
C ALA A 159 -26.79 30.89 -24.56
N SER A 160 -28.12 31.00 -24.63
CA SER A 160 -28.87 32.25 -24.82
C SER A 160 -28.78 33.22 -23.63
N HIS A 161 -28.40 32.76 -22.44
CA HIS A 161 -28.24 33.60 -21.26
C HIS A 161 -26.89 34.36 -21.28
N ALA A 162 -26.83 35.54 -20.68
CA ALA A 162 -25.61 36.35 -20.63
C ALA A 162 -24.43 35.63 -19.96
N ALA A 163 -24.71 34.78 -18.96
CA ALA A 163 -23.73 33.92 -18.28
C ALA A 163 -23.61 32.50 -18.88
N GLY A 164 -24.21 32.25 -20.05
CA GLY A 164 -24.25 30.93 -20.69
C GLY A 164 -23.00 30.53 -21.47
N ALA A 165 -22.00 31.41 -21.56
CA ALA A 165 -20.79 31.15 -22.34
C ALA A 165 -20.05 29.87 -21.91
N PRO A 166 -19.83 29.57 -20.61
CA PRO A 166 -19.14 28.34 -20.21
C PRO A 166 -19.89 27.07 -20.63
N TYR A 167 -21.21 27.03 -20.44
CA TYR A 167 -22.01 25.86 -20.84
C TYR A 167 -21.90 25.62 -22.35
N ASP A 168 -22.08 26.68 -23.15
CA ASP A 168 -21.98 26.59 -24.60
C ASP A 168 -20.58 26.16 -25.06
N SER A 169 -19.51 26.71 -24.48
CA SER A 169 -18.14 26.28 -24.77
C SER A 169 -17.94 24.79 -24.46
N GLY A 170 -18.42 24.31 -23.30
CA GLY A 170 -18.27 22.90 -22.93
C GLY A 170 -19.04 21.95 -23.84
N VAL A 171 -20.27 22.29 -24.23
CA VAL A 171 -21.08 21.53 -25.20
C VAL A 171 -20.40 21.48 -26.57
N LEU A 172 -19.87 22.62 -27.04
CA LEU A 172 -19.18 22.68 -28.33
C LEU A 172 -17.85 21.91 -28.32
N THR A 173 -17.11 21.91 -27.20
CA THR A 173 -15.91 21.07 -27.04
C THR A 173 -16.26 19.58 -27.12
N LEU A 174 -17.35 19.14 -26.48
CA LEU A 174 -17.80 17.76 -26.60
C LEU A 174 -18.19 17.39 -28.04
N ALA A 175 -18.87 18.31 -28.74
CA ALA A 175 -19.22 18.11 -30.13
C ALA A 175 -17.98 18.03 -31.04
N LEU A 176 -16.96 18.85 -30.80
CA LEU A 176 -15.67 18.76 -31.48
C LEU A 176 -14.98 17.41 -31.24
N LEU A 177 -14.92 16.95 -29.99
CA LEU A 177 -14.30 15.67 -29.66
C LEU A 177 -15.01 14.48 -30.34
N ILE A 178 -16.33 14.56 -30.50
CA ILE A 178 -17.13 13.57 -31.25
C ILE A 178 -16.89 13.68 -32.76
N GLU A 179 -16.81 14.89 -33.32
CA GLU A 179 -16.53 15.11 -34.76
C GLU A 179 -15.13 14.60 -35.13
N GLY A 180 -14.13 14.86 -34.29
CA GLY A 180 -12.77 14.34 -34.44
C GLY A 180 -12.64 12.83 -34.23
N GLY A 181 -13.70 12.17 -33.73
CA GLY A 181 -13.71 10.73 -33.52
C GLY A 181 -12.87 10.26 -32.34
N HIS A 182 -12.60 11.13 -31.36
CA HIS A 182 -11.75 10.80 -30.21
C HIS A 182 -12.48 9.95 -29.17
N PHE A 183 -13.79 10.10 -29.01
CA PHE A 183 -14.54 9.18 -28.15
C PHE A 183 -14.79 7.84 -28.83
N GLN A 184 -14.73 6.75 -28.05
CA GLN A 184 -15.16 5.44 -28.52
C GLN A 184 -16.60 5.51 -29.06
N PRO A 185 -16.93 4.82 -30.17
CA PRO A 185 -18.25 4.94 -30.81
C PRO A 185 -19.43 4.67 -29.86
N ALA A 186 -19.28 3.70 -28.95
CA ALA A 186 -20.29 3.38 -27.94
C ALA A 186 -20.52 4.54 -26.97
N LEU A 187 -19.45 5.16 -26.48
CA LEU A 187 -19.52 6.31 -25.58
C LEU A 187 -20.08 7.55 -26.29
N ALA A 188 -19.67 7.82 -27.53
CA ALA A 188 -20.23 8.91 -28.33
C ALA A 188 -21.75 8.76 -28.52
N GLN A 189 -22.24 7.53 -28.74
CA GLN A 189 -23.67 7.24 -28.81
C GLN A 189 -24.37 7.44 -27.45
N GLN A 190 -23.75 7.03 -26.35
CA GLN A 190 -24.28 7.28 -25.00
C GLN A 190 -24.41 8.78 -24.72
N ILE A 191 -23.39 9.59 -25.07
CA ILE A 191 -23.43 11.05 -24.94
C ILE A 191 -24.57 11.65 -25.78
N GLY A 192 -24.73 11.22 -27.03
CA GLY A 192 -25.82 11.68 -27.89
C GLY A 192 -27.22 11.29 -27.38
N ASN A 193 -27.37 10.09 -26.82
CA ASN A 193 -28.61 9.64 -26.18
C ASN A 193 -28.92 10.45 -24.92
N LEU A 194 -27.91 10.71 -24.09
CA LEU A 194 -28.03 11.54 -22.89
C LEU A 194 -28.50 12.96 -23.25
N ALA A 195 -27.91 13.57 -24.28
CA ALA A 195 -28.35 14.86 -24.80
C ALA A 195 -29.80 14.84 -25.32
N THR A 196 -30.19 13.77 -26.02
CA THR A 196 -31.57 13.61 -26.51
C THR A 196 -32.57 13.49 -25.36
N LEU A 197 -32.23 12.74 -24.31
CA LEU A 197 -33.06 12.60 -23.10
C LEU A 197 -33.15 13.92 -22.33
N ALA A 198 -32.05 14.66 -22.21
CA ALA A 198 -32.04 15.98 -21.61
C ALA A 198 -32.94 16.95 -22.39
N ALA A 199 -32.86 16.95 -23.72
CA ALA A 199 -33.75 17.76 -24.58
C ALA A 199 -35.24 17.42 -24.39
N SER A 200 -35.56 16.15 -24.07
CA SER A 200 -36.92 15.72 -23.72
C SER A 200 -37.38 16.11 -22.30
N ARG A 201 -36.58 16.94 -21.59
CA ARG A 201 -36.83 17.44 -20.22
C ARG A 201 -36.85 16.35 -19.14
N ASN A 202 -36.07 15.29 -19.33
CA ASN A 202 -35.84 14.33 -18.25
C ASN A 202 -34.88 14.97 -17.20
N PRO A 203 -35.29 15.14 -15.94
CA PRO A 203 -34.50 15.84 -14.93
C PRO A 203 -33.15 15.17 -14.66
N ASP A 204 -33.10 13.83 -14.58
CA ASP A 204 -31.87 13.10 -14.29
C ASP A 204 -30.86 13.23 -15.44
N ALA A 205 -31.35 13.21 -16.69
CA ALA A 205 -30.51 13.40 -17.87
C ALA A 205 -29.98 14.84 -17.98
N VAL A 206 -30.75 15.84 -17.55
CA VAL A 206 -30.30 17.25 -17.49
C VAL A 206 -29.15 17.40 -16.50
N ILE A 207 -29.27 16.82 -15.31
CA ILE A 207 -28.22 16.86 -14.27
C ILE A 207 -26.96 16.17 -14.77
N ALA A 208 -27.08 14.93 -15.29
CA ALA A 208 -25.96 14.18 -15.80
C ALA A 208 -25.26 14.86 -16.99
N CYS A 209 -26.04 15.53 -17.86
CA CYS A 209 -25.47 16.31 -18.97
C CYS A 209 -24.73 17.55 -18.46
N GLU A 210 -25.28 18.23 -17.46
CA GLU A 210 -24.62 19.36 -16.82
C GLU A 210 -23.32 18.93 -16.12
N ASP A 211 -23.31 17.80 -15.42
CA ASP A 211 -22.10 17.21 -14.83
C ASP A 211 -21.03 16.91 -15.86
N PHE A 212 -21.43 16.31 -16.98
CA PHE A 212 -20.51 15.98 -18.06
C PHE A 212 -19.91 17.24 -18.69
N VAL A 213 -20.71 18.30 -18.89
CA VAL A 213 -20.23 19.60 -19.37
C VAL A 213 -19.29 20.26 -18.36
N ILE A 214 -19.59 20.21 -17.05
CA ILE A 214 -18.69 20.70 -16.00
C ILE A 214 -17.36 19.94 -15.99
N GLY A 215 -17.41 18.63 -16.22
CA GLY A 215 -16.20 17.80 -16.36
C GLY A 215 -15.33 18.28 -17.52
N THR A 216 -15.94 18.46 -18.69
CA THR A 216 -15.27 18.98 -19.89
C THR A 216 -14.69 20.38 -19.67
N LEU A 217 -15.40 21.26 -18.96
CA LEU A 217 -14.90 22.59 -18.63
C LEU A 217 -13.67 22.53 -17.73
N SER A 218 -13.67 21.62 -16.76
CA SER A 218 -12.57 21.45 -15.82
C SER A 218 -11.27 21.01 -16.51
N LEU A 219 -11.39 20.04 -17.43
CA LEU A 219 -10.28 19.54 -18.24
C LEU A 219 -9.84 20.58 -19.28
N GLY A 220 -10.77 21.07 -20.10
CA GLY A 220 -10.46 21.98 -21.20
C GLY A 220 -10.01 23.39 -20.77
N ARG A 221 -10.17 23.78 -19.51
CA ARG A 221 -9.57 25.01 -18.95
C ARG A 221 -8.05 24.89 -18.78
N GLN A 222 -7.55 23.66 -18.62
CA GLN A 222 -6.15 23.38 -18.27
C GLN A 222 -5.39 22.70 -19.41
N LEU A 223 -6.11 21.97 -20.27
CA LEU A 223 -5.55 21.19 -21.37
C LEU A 223 -5.75 21.86 -22.72
N ASP A 224 -4.73 21.72 -23.57
CA ASP A 224 -4.80 21.93 -25.02
C ASP A 224 -5.67 20.86 -25.70
N TYR A 225 -6.09 21.12 -26.93
CA TYR A 225 -7.05 20.28 -27.63
C TYR A 225 -6.53 18.85 -27.82
N ARG A 226 -5.27 18.68 -28.23
CA ARG A 226 -4.69 17.36 -28.45
C ARG A 226 -4.52 16.56 -27.16
N SER A 227 -4.14 17.20 -26.05
CA SER A 227 -4.10 16.55 -24.74
C SER A 227 -5.50 16.14 -24.28
N LEU A 228 -6.50 17.00 -24.46
CA LEU A 228 -7.89 16.67 -24.15
C LEU A 228 -8.42 15.51 -25.01
N ALA A 229 -8.09 15.50 -26.30
CA ALA A 229 -8.42 14.43 -27.23
C ALA A 229 -7.79 13.10 -26.81
N SER A 230 -6.53 13.11 -26.36
CA SER A 230 -5.83 11.92 -25.87
C SER A 230 -6.52 11.32 -24.63
N LEU A 231 -7.02 12.15 -23.71
CA LEU A 231 -7.83 11.69 -22.58
C LEU A 231 -9.20 11.15 -23.04
N ALA A 232 -9.82 11.77 -24.05
CA ALA A 232 -11.09 11.31 -24.60
C ALA A 232 -10.97 9.93 -25.25
N GLU A 233 -9.86 9.64 -25.92
CA GLU A 233 -9.55 8.35 -26.55
C GLU A 233 -9.46 7.20 -25.54
N MET A 234 -8.94 7.44 -24.34
CA MET A 234 -8.85 6.43 -23.27
C MET A 234 -10.13 6.29 -22.42
N THR A 235 -11.08 7.23 -22.54
CA THR A 235 -12.32 7.22 -21.75
C THR A 235 -13.25 6.11 -22.22
N LYS A 236 -13.65 5.20 -21.32
CA LYS A 236 -14.56 4.09 -21.63
C LYS A 236 -15.98 4.39 -21.16
N THR A 237 -16.13 5.05 -20.02
CA THR A 237 -17.43 5.39 -19.42
C THR A 237 -17.58 6.89 -19.14
N LEU A 238 -18.82 7.34 -18.94
CA LEU A 238 -19.09 8.72 -18.51
C LEU A 238 -18.50 9.03 -17.13
N ASN A 239 -18.38 8.00 -16.26
CA ASN A 239 -17.81 8.14 -14.93
C ASN A 239 -16.31 8.46 -15.00
N ASP A 240 -15.56 7.76 -15.86
CA ASP A 240 -14.12 7.98 -16.06
C ASP A 240 -13.83 9.45 -16.38
N TRP A 241 -14.63 10.07 -17.26
CA TRP A 241 -14.49 11.48 -17.63
C TRP A 241 -14.71 12.41 -16.43
N SER A 242 -15.71 12.11 -15.60
CA SER A 242 -16.04 12.89 -14.41
C SER A 242 -14.95 12.76 -13.33
N GLN A 243 -14.36 11.58 -13.17
CA GLN A 243 -13.26 11.32 -12.24
C GLN A 243 -11.98 12.01 -12.69
N MET A 244 -11.61 11.90 -13.98
CA MET A 244 -10.50 12.67 -14.54
C MET A 244 -10.68 14.15 -14.28
N ALA A 245 -11.87 14.70 -14.55
CA ALA A 245 -12.16 16.10 -14.26
C ALA A 245 -12.12 16.45 -12.76
N SER A 246 -12.48 15.51 -11.88
CA SER A 246 -12.37 15.71 -10.43
C SER A 246 -10.91 15.76 -9.97
N LEU A 247 -10.04 14.91 -10.53
CA LEU A 247 -8.61 14.87 -10.24
C LEU A 247 -7.92 16.20 -10.60
N PHE A 248 -8.18 16.72 -11.80
CA PHE A 248 -7.64 18.01 -12.25
C PHE A 248 -8.20 19.22 -11.49
N ARG A 249 -9.36 19.09 -10.84
CA ARG A 249 -9.91 20.12 -9.94
C ARG A 249 -9.29 20.05 -8.55
N ALA A 250 -9.07 18.84 -8.04
CA ALA A 250 -8.47 18.62 -6.74
C ALA A 250 -7.00 19.05 -6.70
N GLN A 251 -6.26 18.86 -7.80
CA GLN A 251 -4.83 19.16 -7.88
C GLN A 251 -4.50 20.05 -9.11
N PRO A 252 -4.86 21.35 -9.08
CA PRO A 252 -4.68 22.24 -10.23
C PRO A 252 -3.22 22.58 -10.54
N GLU A 253 -2.28 22.33 -9.60
CA GLU A 253 -0.85 22.56 -9.79
C GLU A 253 -0.11 21.36 -10.43
N ARG A 254 -0.74 20.17 -10.47
CA ARG A 254 -0.12 18.90 -10.92
C ARG A 254 -0.70 18.41 -12.24
N ILE A 255 -0.88 19.33 -13.18
CA ILE A 255 -1.58 19.08 -14.46
C ILE A 255 -0.80 18.06 -15.29
N ASP A 256 0.51 18.21 -15.35
CA ASP A 256 1.38 17.40 -16.21
C ASP A 256 1.56 15.98 -15.65
N GLU A 257 1.72 15.86 -14.33
CA GLU A 257 1.79 14.58 -13.62
C GLU A 257 0.47 13.81 -13.73
N ASN A 258 -0.66 14.47 -13.47
CA ASN A 258 -1.98 13.83 -13.56
C ASN A 258 -2.30 13.40 -15.00
N PHE A 259 -1.99 14.23 -15.99
CA PHE A 259 -2.15 13.87 -17.40
C PHE A 259 -1.31 12.65 -17.75
N THR A 260 -0.03 12.66 -17.38
CA THR A 260 0.90 11.57 -17.71
C THR A 260 0.54 10.27 -16.99
N ALA A 261 0.11 10.35 -15.73
CA ALA A 261 -0.33 9.20 -14.95
C ALA A 261 -1.57 8.54 -15.58
N LEU A 262 -2.56 9.33 -16.00
CA LEU A 262 -3.73 8.83 -16.72
C LEU A 262 -3.34 8.16 -18.04
N LEU A 263 -2.49 8.81 -18.83
CA LEU A 263 -2.04 8.29 -20.13
C LEU A 263 -1.28 6.96 -19.99
N PHE A 264 -0.45 6.83 -18.96
CA PHE A 264 0.36 5.64 -18.71
C PHE A 264 -0.43 4.47 -18.15
N THR A 265 -1.38 4.76 -17.24
CA THR A 265 -2.18 3.71 -16.60
C THR A 265 -3.30 3.21 -17.51
N GLN A 266 -3.91 4.12 -18.28
CA GLN A 266 -5.15 3.86 -19.02
C GLN A 266 -6.33 3.36 -18.16
N ASP A 267 -6.25 3.60 -16.84
CA ASP A 267 -7.28 3.28 -15.86
C ASP A 267 -7.50 4.47 -14.88
N PRO A 268 -8.45 5.37 -15.20
CA PRO A 268 -8.79 6.51 -14.37
C PRO A 268 -9.37 6.13 -13.00
N ASP A 269 -10.18 5.07 -12.95
CA ASP A 269 -10.81 4.57 -11.72
C ASP A 269 -9.72 4.14 -10.73
N GLY A 270 -8.79 3.27 -11.16
CA GLY A 270 -7.69 2.79 -10.33
C GLY A 270 -6.78 3.90 -9.81
N LEU A 271 -6.43 4.87 -10.66
CA LEU A 271 -5.62 6.02 -10.23
C LEU A 271 -6.36 6.88 -9.19
N TYR A 272 -7.66 7.11 -9.38
CA TYR A 272 -8.48 7.89 -8.45
C TYR A 272 -8.58 7.19 -7.09
N THR A 273 -8.86 5.87 -7.08
CA THR A 273 -8.91 5.08 -5.85
C THR A 273 -7.57 5.08 -5.13
N TYR A 274 -6.46 4.85 -5.84
CA TYR A 274 -5.13 4.85 -5.24
C TYR A 274 -4.80 6.17 -4.55
N LEU A 275 -5.07 7.30 -5.21
CA LEU A 275 -4.83 8.64 -4.66
C LEU A 275 -5.80 9.02 -3.52
N ALA A 276 -7.01 8.45 -3.51
CA ALA A 276 -7.97 8.64 -2.43
C ALA A 276 -7.59 7.83 -1.18
N GLU A 277 -7.05 6.62 -1.35
CA GLU A 277 -6.60 5.76 -0.24
C GLU A 277 -5.23 6.16 0.33
N HIS A 278 -4.36 6.76 -0.50
CA HIS A 278 -3.00 7.15 -0.15
C HIS A 278 -2.80 8.66 -0.30
N ASP A 279 -3.56 9.47 0.45
CA ASP A 279 -3.57 10.94 0.34
C ASP A 279 -2.21 11.60 0.65
N GLU A 280 -1.50 11.12 1.69
CA GLU A 280 -0.21 11.70 2.11
C GLU A 280 0.95 11.34 1.17
N THR A 281 0.98 10.11 0.65
CA THR A 281 2.15 9.55 -0.04
C THR A 281 1.91 9.28 -1.52
N GLY A 282 0.66 9.11 -1.94
CA GLY A 282 0.28 8.66 -3.28
C GLY A 282 0.80 9.58 -4.39
N ASN A 283 0.76 10.89 -4.17
CA ASN A 283 1.29 11.86 -5.14
C ASN A 283 2.78 11.63 -5.42
N THR A 284 3.59 11.49 -4.37
CA THR A 284 5.03 11.26 -4.49
C THR A 284 5.37 9.88 -5.02
N ASP A 285 4.51 8.88 -4.76
CA ASP A 285 4.68 7.53 -5.29
C ASP A 285 4.45 7.50 -6.80
N ILE A 286 3.42 8.21 -7.27
CA ILE A 286 3.15 8.40 -8.70
C ILE A 286 4.31 9.14 -9.36
N ASP A 287 4.87 10.18 -8.76
CA ASP A 287 6.03 10.90 -9.32
C ASP A 287 7.25 9.99 -9.50
N LEU A 288 7.48 9.07 -8.57
CA LEU A 288 8.56 8.10 -8.68
C LEU A 288 8.28 7.07 -9.78
N ALA A 289 7.04 6.59 -9.87
CA ALA A 289 6.64 5.64 -10.90
C ALA A 289 6.69 6.25 -12.30
N LEU A 290 6.27 7.51 -12.46
CA LEU A 290 6.28 8.26 -13.72
C LEU A 290 7.68 8.34 -14.32
N ARG A 291 8.70 8.59 -13.50
CA ARG A 291 10.11 8.62 -13.93
C ARG A 291 10.60 7.28 -14.49
N ASN A 292 10.02 6.18 -14.01
CA ASN A 292 10.40 4.82 -14.43
C ASN A 292 9.59 4.31 -15.63
N GLY A 293 8.48 4.94 -15.99
CA GLY A 293 7.71 4.66 -17.21
C GLY A 293 6.33 4.04 -16.98
N SER A 294 5.66 3.70 -18.08
CA SER A 294 4.25 3.31 -18.10
C SER A 294 3.96 2.03 -17.29
N ALA A 295 4.82 1.02 -17.43
CA ALA A 295 4.70 -0.25 -16.72
C ALA A 295 4.92 -0.11 -15.21
N ALA A 296 5.76 0.85 -14.79
CA ALA A 296 5.98 1.16 -13.39
C ALA A 296 4.73 1.77 -12.74
N VAL A 297 4.09 2.72 -13.42
CA VAL A 297 2.82 3.33 -12.96
C VAL A 297 1.69 2.31 -12.90
N SER A 298 1.54 1.50 -13.96
CA SER A 298 0.52 0.43 -14.00
C SER A 298 0.74 -0.56 -12.85
N LYS A 299 1.99 -0.97 -12.59
CA LYS A 299 2.31 -1.90 -11.51
C LYS A 299 2.00 -1.34 -10.12
N LEU A 300 2.21 -0.05 -9.91
CA LEU A 300 1.92 0.63 -8.65
C LEU A 300 0.40 0.60 -8.37
N ILE A 301 -0.40 0.97 -9.38
CA ILE A 301 -1.86 1.04 -9.27
C ILE A 301 -2.47 -0.36 -9.16
N ASP A 302 -2.01 -1.33 -9.96
CA ASP A 302 -2.47 -2.74 -9.88
C ASP A 302 -2.20 -3.38 -8.51
N SER A 303 -1.12 -2.95 -7.86
CA SER A 303 -0.72 -3.52 -6.57
C SER A 303 -1.38 -2.82 -5.39
N ASP A 304 -1.89 -1.60 -5.59
CA ASP A 304 -2.62 -0.77 -4.61
C ASP A 304 -1.91 -0.69 -3.24
N LEU A 305 -0.59 -0.50 -3.29
CA LEU A 305 0.26 -0.45 -2.12
C LEU A 305 1.28 0.70 -2.27
N PRO A 306 1.56 1.44 -1.19
CA PRO A 306 2.47 2.56 -1.22
C PRO A 306 3.91 2.10 -1.40
N ILE A 307 4.77 3.00 -1.89
CA ILE A 307 6.19 2.71 -2.05
C ILE A 307 6.88 2.69 -0.69
N TYR A 308 7.64 1.62 -0.43
CA TYR A 308 8.34 1.40 0.82
C TYR A 308 9.40 2.47 1.08
N ARG A 309 9.25 3.20 2.20
CA ARG A 309 10.19 4.22 2.68
C ARG A 309 10.79 3.77 4.02
N PRO A 310 12.04 3.26 4.04
CA PRO A 310 12.64 2.81 5.28
C PRO A 310 12.92 3.96 6.24
N SER A 311 12.77 3.73 7.54
CA SER A 311 13.25 4.65 8.58
C SER A 311 14.78 4.72 8.60
N THR A 312 15.36 5.76 9.21
CA THR A 312 16.80 6.11 9.08
C THR A 312 17.78 4.96 9.32
N LEU A 313 17.51 4.10 10.32
CA LEU A 313 18.37 2.96 10.65
C LEU A 313 18.24 1.80 9.64
N PRO A 314 17.04 1.24 9.38
CA PRO A 314 16.81 0.30 8.27
C PRO A 314 17.32 0.80 6.93
N ALA A 315 17.17 2.10 6.62
CA ALA A 315 17.60 2.70 5.36
C ALA A 315 19.12 2.56 5.17
N THR A 316 19.91 2.78 6.23
CA THR A 316 21.37 2.65 6.17
C THR A 316 21.79 1.20 5.89
N ILE A 317 21.10 0.23 6.50
CA ILE A 317 21.38 -1.20 6.29
C ILE A 317 20.94 -1.63 4.89
N LEU A 318 19.77 -1.20 4.43
CA LEU A 318 19.25 -1.58 3.12
C LEU A 318 20.05 -0.94 1.97
N THR A 319 20.48 0.31 2.12
CA THR A 319 21.31 1.00 1.10
C THR A 319 22.69 0.36 0.97
N THR A 320 23.30 -0.10 2.07
CA THR A 320 24.58 -0.84 2.01
C THR A 320 24.43 -2.24 1.40
N LEU A 321 23.26 -2.86 1.56
CA LEU A 321 22.95 -4.17 0.96
C LEU A 321 22.44 -4.08 -0.49
N ALA A 322 21.89 -2.94 -0.91
CA ALA A 322 21.26 -2.77 -2.21
C ALA A 322 22.14 -3.22 -3.41
N PRO A 323 23.46 -2.93 -3.47
CA PRO A 323 24.30 -3.35 -4.59
C PRO A 323 24.46 -4.88 -4.72
N TYR A 324 24.22 -5.62 -3.63
CA TYR A 324 24.35 -7.08 -3.61
C TYR A 324 23.02 -7.79 -3.89
N ARG A 325 21.95 -7.05 -4.19
CA ARG A 325 20.61 -7.60 -4.46
C ARG A 325 20.61 -8.33 -5.81
N PRO A 326 20.35 -9.65 -5.83
CA PRO A 326 20.21 -10.38 -7.08
C PRO A 326 18.96 -9.93 -7.83
N GLU A 327 19.06 -9.68 -9.14
CA GLU A 327 17.91 -9.36 -9.99
C GLU A 327 16.83 -10.45 -9.94
N SER A 328 17.22 -11.71 -9.74
CA SER A 328 16.28 -12.83 -9.61
C SER A 328 15.29 -12.68 -8.44
N PHE A 329 15.70 -12.07 -7.32
CA PHE A 329 14.80 -11.83 -6.19
C PHE A 329 13.78 -10.73 -6.51
N VAL A 330 14.20 -9.71 -7.25
CA VAL A 330 13.30 -8.64 -7.74
C VAL A 330 12.32 -9.23 -8.75
N ALA A 331 12.80 -10.03 -9.70
CA ALA A 331 11.98 -10.67 -10.73
C ALA A 331 10.91 -11.62 -10.15
N ILE A 332 11.26 -12.42 -9.14
CA ILE A 332 10.29 -13.30 -8.44
C ILE A 332 9.19 -12.46 -7.79
N THR A 333 9.57 -11.37 -7.12
CA THR A 333 8.61 -10.47 -6.45
C THR A 333 7.72 -9.74 -7.45
N LEU A 334 8.28 -9.33 -8.59
CA LEU A 334 7.53 -8.69 -9.68
C LEU A 334 6.45 -9.62 -10.26
N GLN A 335 6.80 -10.88 -10.53
CA GLN A 335 5.87 -11.88 -11.09
C GLN A 335 4.80 -12.28 -10.09
N GLN A 336 5.19 -12.60 -8.85
CA GLN A 336 4.27 -13.01 -7.80
C GLN A 336 4.74 -12.48 -6.44
N ASN A 337 4.07 -11.42 -5.97
CA ASN A 337 4.38 -10.80 -4.68
C ASN A 337 4.33 -11.83 -3.52
N ALA A 338 3.37 -12.76 -3.57
CA ALA A 338 3.23 -13.82 -2.57
C ALA A 338 4.46 -14.75 -2.47
N LEU A 339 5.10 -15.09 -3.61
CA LEU A 339 6.32 -15.90 -3.62
C LEU A 339 7.50 -15.13 -3.03
N GLY A 340 7.62 -13.84 -3.32
CA GLY A 340 8.61 -12.96 -2.69
C GLY A 340 8.46 -12.93 -1.16
N LYS A 341 7.22 -12.77 -0.66
CA LYS A 341 6.92 -12.79 0.78
C LYS A 341 7.26 -14.15 1.41
N LEU A 342 6.91 -15.26 0.74
CA LEU A 342 7.23 -16.61 1.20
C LEU A 342 8.73 -16.86 1.26
N LEU A 343 9.48 -16.44 0.23
CA LEU A 343 10.93 -16.58 0.17
C LEU A 343 11.61 -15.82 1.31
N LYS A 344 11.21 -14.55 1.53
CA LYS A 344 11.71 -13.73 2.64
C LYS A 344 11.40 -14.39 3.99
N PHE A 345 10.16 -14.86 4.18
CA PHE A 345 9.76 -15.60 5.37
C PHE A 345 10.61 -16.87 5.59
N ALA A 346 10.80 -17.68 4.56
CA ALA A 346 11.56 -18.92 4.64
C ALA A 346 13.03 -18.68 5.01
N LEU A 347 13.67 -17.66 4.42
CA LEU A 347 15.04 -17.29 4.74
C LEU A 347 15.18 -16.76 6.18
N LEU A 348 14.27 -15.89 6.62
CA LEU A 348 14.23 -15.43 8.01
C LEU A 348 13.96 -16.59 8.99
N PHE A 349 13.10 -17.53 8.62
CA PHE A 349 12.79 -18.69 9.45
C PHE A 349 13.98 -19.66 9.54
N LEU A 350 14.72 -19.86 8.45
CA LEU A 350 15.96 -20.64 8.49
C LEU A 350 17.05 -19.92 9.31
N ALA A 351 17.15 -18.59 9.20
CA ALA A 351 18.04 -17.79 10.03
C ALA A 351 17.70 -17.93 11.53
N GLY A 352 16.41 -17.85 11.86
CA GLY A 352 15.89 -18.04 13.21
C GLY A 352 16.15 -19.44 13.77
N LEU A 353 16.03 -20.50 12.94
CA LEU A 353 16.38 -21.87 13.34
C LEU A 353 17.88 -22.04 13.58
N ALA A 354 18.73 -21.48 12.70
CA ALA A 354 20.18 -21.50 12.89
C ALA A 354 20.59 -20.76 14.17
N PHE A 355 19.95 -19.63 14.45
CA PHE A 355 20.11 -18.89 15.70
C PHE A 355 19.67 -19.70 16.93
N ALA A 356 18.50 -20.32 16.89
CA ALA A 356 18.01 -21.19 17.97
C ALA A 356 18.97 -22.36 18.24
N PHE A 357 19.54 -22.95 17.17
CA PHE A 357 20.55 -24.00 17.30
C PHE A 357 21.87 -23.51 17.87
N ALA A 358 22.30 -22.29 17.54
CA ALA A 358 23.48 -21.65 18.11
C ALA A 358 23.29 -21.39 19.61
N MET A 359 22.16 -20.80 20.00
CA MET A 359 21.82 -20.59 21.41
C MET A 359 21.72 -21.92 22.16
N GLY A 360 21.12 -22.94 21.54
CA GLY A 360 21.06 -24.28 22.07
C GLY A 360 22.40 -25.02 22.14
N SER A 361 23.43 -24.62 21.39
CA SER A 361 24.79 -25.14 21.53
C SER A 361 25.60 -24.36 22.57
N ALA A 362 25.43 -23.03 22.62
CA ALA A 362 26.05 -22.18 23.62
C ALA A 362 25.60 -22.57 25.04
N TRP A 363 24.29 -22.73 25.22
CA TRP A 363 23.69 -23.15 26.48
C TRP A 363 24.23 -24.52 26.95
N ARG A 364 24.29 -25.49 26.03
CA ARG A 364 24.86 -26.82 26.31
C ARG A 364 26.37 -26.81 26.56
N ALA A 365 27.09 -25.79 26.08
CA ALA A 365 28.52 -25.64 26.34
C ALA A 365 28.80 -24.99 27.70
N SER A 366 27.89 -24.12 28.16
CA SER A 366 27.97 -23.46 29.47
C SER A 366 27.59 -24.39 30.62
N ILE A 367 26.71 -25.36 30.36
CA ILE A 367 26.31 -26.40 31.31
C ILE A 367 27.30 -27.56 31.13
N GLY A 368 28.14 -27.82 32.14
CA GLY A 368 29.21 -28.86 32.10
C GLY A 368 28.71 -30.32 31.94
N ASN A 369 29.20 -31.24 32.78
CA ASN A 369 28.89 -32.69 32.71
C ASN A 369 27.45 -33.04 33.16
N ILE A 370 26.43 -32.40 32.59
CA ILE A 370 25.01 -32.67 32.88
C ILE A 370 24.41 -33.46 31.71
N THR A 371 23.56 -34.44 32.04
CA THR A 371 22.77 -35.21 31.06
C THR A 371 21.76 -34.29 30.36
N THR A 372 22.14 -33.73 29.21
CA THR A 372 21.26 -32.84 28.45
C THR A 372 20.11 -33.61 27.79
N VAL A 373 18.97 -32.95 27.61
CA VAL A 373 17.84 -33.50 26.87
C VAL A 373 18.18 -33.57 25.37
N SER A 374 17.90 -34.72 24.75
CA SER A 374 18.12 -34.96 23.32
C SER A 374 17.48 -33.87 22.45
N ARG A 375 18.15 -33.54 21.33
CA ARG A 375 17.64 -32.61 20.30
C ARG A 375 16.34 -33.08 19.65
N THR A 376 16.10 -34.39 19.61
CA THR A 376 14.87 -34.97 19.04
C THR A 376 13.67 -34.89 19.99
N ASN A 377 13.83 -34.30 21.19
CA ASN A 377 12.70 -34.10 22.08
C ASN A 377 11.72 -33.08 21.46
N PRO A 378 10.41 -33.39 21.38
CA PRO A 378 9.43 -32.47 20.81
C PRO A 378 9.43 -31.09 21.48
N MET A 379 9.78 -31.00 22.76
CA MET A 379 9.84 -29.73 23.49
C MET A 379 10.98 -28.83 23.01
N VAL A 380 12.13 -29.42 22.65
CA VAL A 380 13.29 -28.68 22.15
C VAL A 380 13.03 -28.24 20.71
N MET A 381 12.41 -29.09 19.89
CA MET A 381 12.00 -28.74 18.53
C MET A 381 10.94 -27.62 18.53
N ALA A 382 9.92 -27.72 19.38
CA ALA A 382 8.90 -26.69 19.53
C ALA A 382 9.53 -25.35 19.93
N ARG A 383 10.42 -25.35 20.95
CA ARG A 383 11.18 -24.16 21.34
C ARG A 383 11.95 -23.56 20.17
N ASP A 384 12.69 -24.37 19.41
CA ASP A 384 13.54 -23.87 18.32
C ASP A 384 12.71 -23.28 17.17
N ILE A 385 11.56 -23.89 16.85
CA ILE A 385 10.59 -23.35 15.87
C ILE A 385 10.00 -22.02 16.36
N LEU A 386 9.60 -21.94 17.63
CA LEU A 386 9.00 -20.73 18.19
C LEU A 386 10.02 -19.59 18.30
N ILE A 387 11.26 -19.87 18.70
CA ILE A 387 12.35 -18.88 18.66
C ILE A 387 12.53 -18.37 17.23
N SER A 388 12.52 -19.26 16.24
CA SER A 388 12.62 -18.85 14.85
C SER A 388 11.48 -17.92 14.44
N LEU A 389 10.24 -18.23 14.83
CA LEU A 389 9.08 -17.39 14.55
C LEU A 389 9.21 -16.00 15.22
N VAL A 390 9.71 -15.94 16.46
CA VAL A 390 9.99 -14.67 17.15
C VAL A 390 11.04 -13.85 16.39
N VAL A 391 12.12 -14.50 15.89
CA VAL A 391 13.16 -13.84 15.09
C VAL A 391 12.57 -13.27 13.79
N VAL A 392 11.75 -14.05 13.08
CA VAL A 392 11.07 -13.57 11.85
C VAL A 392 10.21 -12.35 12.15
N LEU A 393 9.34 -12.43 13.16
CA LEU A 393 8.45 -11.32 13.53
C LEU A 393 9.25 -10.08 13.95
N THR A 394 10.32 -10.26 14.73
CA THR A 394 11.15 -9.15 15.23
C THR A 394 11.87 -8.45 14.08
N ILE A 395 12.54 -9.20 13.21
CA ILE A 395 13.27 -8.63 12.08
C ILE A 395 12.28 -7.96 11.12
N TRP A 396 11.18 -8.62 10.77
CA TRP A 396 10.21 -8.05 9.83
C TRP A 396 9.62 -6.75 10.35
N THR A 397 9.17 -6.73 11.61
CA THR A 397 8.59 -5.55 12.25
C THR A 397 9.60 -4.40 12.38
N PHE A 398 10.88 -4.72 12.60
CA PHE A 398 11.94 -3.71 12.67
C PHE A 398 12.18 -3.02 11.34
N PHE A 399 12.12 -3.75 10.22
CA PHE A 399 12.27 -3.18 8.88
C PHE A 399 10.96 -2.59 8.34
N GLU A 400 9.80 -3.09 8.77
CA GLU A 400 8.50 -2.62 8.30
C GLU A 400 7.60 -2.25 9.50
N PRO A 401 7.87 -1.10 10.15
CA PRO A 401 7.12 -0.68 11.34
C PRO A 401 5.65 -0.35 11.02
N ASP A 402 5.33 -0.03 9.78
CA ASP A 402 3.96 0.31 9.36
C ASP A 402 2.99 -0.88 9.44
N ILE A 403 3.48 -2.11 9.62
CA ILE A 403 2.65 -3.28 9.99
C ILE A 403 1.92 -3.03 11.32
N LEU A 404 2.47 -2.16 12.18
CA LEU A 404 1.93 -1.86 13.51
C LEU A 404 1.00 -0.63 13.54
N LYS A 405 0.73 0.00 12.40
CA LYS A 405 -0.24 1.10 12.27
C LYS A 405 -1.59 0.58 11.77
N SER A 406 -2.69 1.24 12.11
CA SER A 406 -3.98 0.93 11.50
C SER A 406 -4.02 1.53 10.09
N GLN A 407 -4.76 0.93 9.17
CA GLN A 407 -5.30 1.72 8.06
C GLN A 407 -6.44 2.55 8.67
N GLU A 408 -6.24 3.84 8.88
CA GLU A 408 -7.38 4.74 9.00
C GLU A 408 -8.05 4.72 7.62
N THR A 409 -9.23 4.09 7.52
CA THR A 409 -10.08 4.31 6.35
C THR A 409 -10.33 5.81 6.28
N ALA A 410 -9.72 6.47 5.31
CA ALA A 410 -9.94 7.88 5.05
C ALA A 410 -11.46 8.12 5.02
N PRO A 411 -11.95 9.20 5.66
CA PRO A 411 -13.33 9.61 5.46
C PRO A 411 -13.53 9.80 3.95
N ASP A 412 -14.67 9.31 3.47
CA ASP A 412 -15.08 9.27 2.07
C ASP A 412 -14.94 10.67 1.43
N ASN A 413 -13.75 10.98 0.90
CA ASN A 413 -13.37 12.28 0.34
C ASN A 413 -13.90 12.44 -1.09
N THR A 414 -15.09 11.91 -1.37
CA THR A 414 -15.90 12.52 -2.42
C THR A 414 -16.35 13.87 -1.87
N PRO A 415 -16.14 15.00 -2.58
CA PRO A 415 -16.75 16.27 -2.20
C PRO A 415 -18.27 16.15 -2.40
N ARG A 416 -18.95 15.46 -1.48
CA ARG A 416 -20.38 15.53 -1.30
C ARG A 416 -20.64 16.82 -0.57
N ILE A 417 -21.38 17.71 -1.20
CA ILE A 417 -22.00 18.82 -0.50
C ILE A 417 -23.08 18.20 0.39
N GLU A 418 -22.70 17.71 1.58
CA GLU A 418 -23.62 17.22 2.58
C GLU A 418 -24.24 18.40 3.32
N PHE A 419 -25.53 18.64 3.07
CA PHE A 419 -26.33 19.51 3.92
C PHE A 419 -26.61 18.78 5.24
N ALA A 420 -26.28 19.46 6.34
CA ALA A 420 -26.20 19.00 7.73
C ALA A 420 -27.52 18.47 8.35
N VAL A 421 -28.11 17.42 7.79
CA VAL A 421 -29.33 16.78 8.34
C VAL A 421 -29.14 15.26 8.56
N ALA A 422 -28.07 14.65 8.07
CA ALA A 422 -27.81 13.21 8.21
C ALA A 422 -27.00 12.80 9.47
N ASP A 423 -26.51 13.76 10.26
CA ASP A 423 -25.55 13.52 11.36
C ASP A 423 -26.13 12.88 12.63
N SER A 424 -27.45 12.77 12.76
CA SER A 424 -28.07 12.34 14.03
C SER A 424 -28.28 10.82 14.17
N LEU A 425 -28.17 10.04 13.09
CA LEU A 425 -28.39 8.58 13.12
C LEU A 425 -27.11 7.73 13.02
N SER A 426 -26.02 8.27 12.47
CA SER A 426 -24.71 7.61 12.42
C SER A 426 -23.99 7.62 13.79
N ALA A 427 -24.22 8.66 14.60
CA ALA A 427 -23.62 8.84 15.92
C ALA A 427 -24.06 7.81 16.99
N ILE A 428 -25.15 7.07 16.75
CA ILE A 428 -25.68 6.08 17.71
C ILE A 428 -25.11 4.67 17.45
N LYS A 429 -24.51 4.42 16.28
CA LYS A 429 -23.94 3.10 15.91
C LYS A 429 -22.43 2.97 16.16
N SER A 430 -21.74 4.05 16.47
CA SER A 430 -20.27 4.09 16.60
C SER A 430 -19.66 3.43 17.86
N PRO A 431 -20.31 3.38 19.05
CA PRO A 431 -19.62 2.83 20.22
C PRO A 431 -19.60 1.29 20.25
N VAL A 432 -20.47 0.61 19.49
CA VAL A 432 -20.52 -0.86 19.42
C VAL A 432 -19.59 -1.41 18.35
N LYS A 433 -19.34 -0.67 17.26
CA LYS A 433 -18.43 -1.09 16.18
C LYS A 433 -16.95 -0.97 16.58
N ALA A 434 -16.61 0.04 17.38
CA ALA A 434 -15.26 0.24 17.94
C ALA A 434 -14.83 -0.87 18.93
N MET A 435 -15.78 -1.61 19.51
CA MET A 435 -15.48 -2.70 20.45
C MET A 435 -15.32 -4.07 19.77
N GLN A 436 -15.70 -4.19 18.50
CA GLN A 436 -15.82 -5.47 17.79
C GLN A 436 -14.85 -5.64 16.62
N GLU A 437 -14.23 -4.57 16.15
CA GLU A 437 -13.08 -4.66 15.25
C GLU A 437 -11.81 -4.87 16.07
N LEU A 438 -11.48 -6.14 16.34
CA LEU A 438 -10.13 -6.53 16.73
C LEU A 438 -9.19 -6.04 15.62
N ASN A 439 -8.59 -4.86 15.82
CA ASN A 439 -7.62 -4.29 14.89
C ASN A 439 -6.54 -5.36 14.63
N GLN A 440 -6.25 -5.65 13.36
CA GLN A 440 -5.28 -6.65 12.93
C GLN A 440 -3.92 -6.48 13.65
N VAL A 441 -3.55 -5.22 13.93
CA VAL A 441 -2.36 -4.85 14.72
C VAL A 441 -2.43 -5.43 16.14
N THR A 442 -3.58 -5.30 16.81
CA THR A 442 -3.79 -5.83 18.17
C THR A 442 -3.64 -7.36 18.18
N LEU A 443 -4.17 -8.06 17.16
CA LEU A 443 -4.03 -9.51 17.03
C LEU A 443 -2.55 -9.92 16.82
N LEU A 444 -1.81 -9.18 16.00
CA LEU A 444 -0.40 -9.45 15.73
C LEU A 444 0.45 -9.29 17.00
N VAL A 445 0.26 -8.20 17.74
CA VAL A 445 0.97 -7.95 19.02
C VAL A 445 0.62 -9.02 20.05
N LEU A 446 -0.66 -9.40 20.14
CA LEU A 446 -1.12 -10.49 21.01
C LEU A 446 -0.44 -11.82 20.66
N ALA A 447 -0.38 -12.16 19.37
CA ALA A 447 0.27 -13.37 18.89
C ALA A 447 1.77 -13.38 19.23
N LEU A 448 2.46 -12.25 19.05
CA LEU A 448 3.88 -12.11 19.41
C LEU A 448 4.10 -12.40 20.91
N PHE A 449 3.34 -11.76 21.80
CA PHE A 449 3.47 -12.01 23.24
C PHE A 449 3.13 -13.45 23.62
N PHE A 450 2.10 -14.03 23.01
CA PHE A 450 1.74 -15.42 23.22
C PHE A 450 2.88 -16.38 22.86
N ILE A 451 3.51 -16.19 21.68
CA ILE A 451 4.64 -17.01 21.22
C ILE A 451 5.83 -16.87 22.17
N ILE A 452 6.17 -15.65 22.59
CA ILE A 452 7.26 -15.40 23.56
C ILE A 452 7.01 -16.16 24.87
N GLN A 453 5.79 -16.09 25.41
CA GLN A 453 5.43 -16.82 26.63
C GLN A 453 5.49 -18.34 26.45
N LEU A 454 5.11 -18.84 25.27
CA LEU A 454 5.24 -20.27 24.94
C LEU A 454 6.71 -20.72 24.87
N VAL A 455 7.62 -19.88 24.37
CA VAL A 455 9.06 -20.13 24.42
C VAL A 455 9.55 -20.25 25.86
N ILE A 456 9.16 -19.32 26.73
CA ILE A 456 9.55 -19.33 28.15
C ILE A 456 9.01 -20.57 28.87
N TYR A 457 7.73 -20.87 28.66
CA TYR A 457 7.11 -22.10 29.16
C TYR A 457 7.87 -23.35 28.69
N SER A 458 8.33 -23.34 27.44
CA SER A 458 9.12 -24.43 26.87
C SER A 458 10.47 -24.59 27.56
N PHE A 459 11.16 -23.50 27.85
CA PHE A 459 12.39 -23.52 28.63
C PHE A 459 12.16 -24.09 30.04
N GLY A 460 11.10 -23.67 30.73
CA GLY A 460 10.74 -24.19 32.05
C GLY A 460 10.53 -25.71 32.06
N LEU A 461 9.79 -26.25 31.08
CA LEU A 461 9.58 -27.69 30.95
C LEU A 461 10.86 -28.47 30.58
N ILE A 462 11.70 -27.91 29.70
CA ILE A 462 13.00 -28.51 29.37
C ILE A 462 13.85 -28.61 30.63
N LYS A 463 13.91 -27.54 31.43
CA LYS A 463 14.69 -27.51 32.67
C LYS A 463 14.19 -28.47 33.73
N LEU A 464 12.87 -28.54 33.93
CA LEU A 464 12.27 -29.53 34.80
C LEU A 464 12.63 -30.97 34.38
N ARG A 465 12.61 -31.25 33.07
CA ARG A 465 13.04 -32.55 32.53
C ARG A 465 14.53 -32.80 32.70
N GLU A 466 15.38 -31.80 32.51
CA GLU A 466 16.83 -31.90 32.77
C GLU A 466 17.11 -32.30 34.22
N ILE A 467 16.52 -31.61 35.19
CA ILE A 467 16.67 -31.92 36.63
C ILE A 467 16.12 -33.31 36.96
N SER A 468 15.00 -33.71 36.33
CA SER A 468 14.41 -35.03 36.56
C SER A 468 15.29 -36.21 36.15
N LYS A 469 16.04 -36.04 35.06
CA LYS A 469 16.91 -37.09 34.49
C LYS A 469 18.26 -37.23 35.18
N GLN A 470 18.67 -36.23 35.97
CA GLN A 470 19.93 -36.31 36.72
C GLN A 470 19.85 -37.41 37.78
N GLN A 471 20.92 -38.21 37.91
CA GLN A 471 21.07 -39.21 38.97
C GLN A 471 21.58 -38.54 40.25
N LEU A 472 20.70 -37.78 40.91
CA LEU A 472 20.96 -37.09 42.18
C LEU A 472 19.95 -37.52 43.24
N SER A 473 20.31 -37.41 44.51
CA SER A 473 19.40 -37.62 45.64
C SER A 473 18.22 -36.65 45.60
N ALA A 474 17.08 -37.06 46.17
CA ALA A 474 15.87 -36.26 46.18
C ALA A 474 16.08 -34.86 46.81
N ASP A 475 16.87 -34.77 47.89
CA ASP A 475 17.19 -33.49 48.53
C ASP A 475 18.01 -32.55 47.65
N MET A 476 18.97 -33.08 46.89
CA MET A 476 19.76 -32.27 45.96
C MET A 476 18.91 -31.79 44.78
N LYS A 477 17.95 -32.59 44.32
CA LYS A 477 16.98 -32.16 43.28
C LYS A 477 16.07 -31.04 43.77
N ILE A 478 15.63 -31.08 45.03
CA ILE A 478 14.83 -30.00 45.63
C ILE A 478 15.64 -28.70 45.68
N LYS A 479 16.89 -28.74 46.14
CA LYS A 479 17.78 -27.56 46.16
C LYS A 479 18.03 -26.97 44.77
N LEU A 480 18.16 -27.82 43.74
CA LEU A 480 18.30 -27.36 42.36
C LEU A 480 17.01 -26.71 41.82
N LEU A 481 15.83 -27.20 42.22
CA LEU A 481 14.56 -26.56 41.86
C LEU A 481 14.40 -25.20 42.53
N ASP A 482 14.84 -25.06 43.78
CA ASP A 482 14.81 -23.79 44.51
C ASP A 482 15.78 -22.77 43.87
N ASN A 483 16.94 -23.20 43.38
CA ASN A 483 17.88 -22.33 42.65
C ASN A 483 17.31 -21.80 41.32
N GLU A 484 16.44 -22.57 40.66
CA GLU A 484 15.83 -22.21 39.38
C GLU A 484 14.45 -21.53 39.55
N GLU A 485 14.05 -21.17 40.78
CA GLU A 485 12.73 -20.56 41.04
C GLU A 485 12.52 -19.27 40.24
N ASN A 486 13.54 -18.41 40.17
CA ASN A 486 13.51 -17.19 39.38
C ASN A 486 13.33 -17.45 37.87
N LEU A 487 13.84 -18.58 37.36
CA LEU A 487 13.65 -18.98 35.97
C LEU A 487 12.21 -19.43 35.73
N PHE A 488 11.61 -20.13 36.70
CA PHE A 488 10.20 -20.52 36.63
C PHE A 488 9.24 -19.32 36.76
N ASP A 489 9.68 -18.22 37.36
CA ASP A 489 8.97 -16.93 37.39
C ASP A 489 9.28 -15.99 36.21
N PHE A 490 10.16 -16.40 35.29
CA PHE A 490 10.58 -15.56 34.17
C PHE A 490 9.42 -15.11 33.26
N GLY A 491 8.39 -15.95 33.10
CA GLY A 491 7.19 -15.59 32.33
C GLY A 491 6.45 -14.38 32.90
N LEU A 492 6.41 -14.25 34.24
CA LEU A 492 5.81 -13.11 34.92
C LEU A 492 6.61 -11.83 34.68
N TYR A 493 7.95 -11.89 34.79
CA TYR A 493 8.81 -10.73 34.56
C TYR A 493 8.74 -10.23 33.11
N VAL A 494 8.74 -11.15 32.14
CA VAL A 494 8.60 -10.78 30.72
C VAL A 494 7.20 -10.25 30.41
N GLY A 495 6.15 -10.77 31.03
CA GLY A 495 4.78 -10.26 30.87
C GLY A 495 4.62 -8.82 31.38
N LEU A 496 5.17 -8.53 32.56
CA LEU A 496 5.16 -7.18 33.12
C LEU A 496 6.01 -6.21 32.27
N GLY A 497 7.22 -6.63 31.90
CA GLY A 497 8.09 -5.84 31.02
C GLY A 497 7.48 -5.56 29.66
N GLY A 498 6.80 -6.55 29.06
CA GLY A 498 6.10 -6.41 27.78
C GLY A 498 4.96 -5.40 27.84
N THR A 499 4.26 -5.32 28.98
CA THR A 499 3.20 -4.34 29.21
C THR A 499 3.76 -2.92 29.28
N VAL A 500 4.81 -2.72 30.08
CA VAL A 500 5.50 -1.41 30.18
C VAL A 500 6.04 -0.97 28.82
N LEU A 501 6.69 -1.87 28.08
CA LEU A 501 7.22 -1.57 26.75
C LEU A 501 6.10 -1.21 25.77
N SER A 502 4.97 -1.93 25.79
CA SER A 502 3.82 -1.64 24.93
C SER A 502 3.24 -0.26 25.21
N LEU A 503 3.11 0.12 26.50
CA LEU A 503 2.63 1.45 26.88
C LEU A 503 3.57 2.56 26.41
N ILE A 504 4.89 2.34 26.49
CA ILE A 504 5.89 3.29 25.95
C ILE A 504 5.73 3.41 24.42
N LEU A 505 5.59 2.30 23.70
CA LEU A 505 5.45 2.31 22.24
C LEU A 505 4.18 3.02 21.76
N VAL A 506 3.06 2.82 22.48
CA VAL A 506 1.82 3.57 22.23
C VAL A 506 2.01 5.05 22.53
N ALA A 507 2.67 5.41 23.63
CA ALA A 507 2.91 6.81 24.01
C ALA A 507 3.83 7.57 23.02
N VAL A 508 4.77 6.88 22.38
CA VAL A 508 5.67 7.45 21.35
C VAL A 508 5.00 7.46 19.95
N GLY A 509 3.83 6.86 19.79
CA GLY A 509 3.10 6.83 18.51
C GLY A 509 3.67 5.85 17.48
N ILE A 510 4.45 4.85 17.92
CA ILE A 510 5.01 3.81 17.04
C ILE A 510 3.97 2.72 16.75
N VAL A 511 3.05 2.50 17.69
CA VAL A 511 2.07 1.40 17.64
C VAL A 511 0.70 1.95 18.01
N GLU A 512 -0.29 1.73 17.16
CA GLU A 512 -1.70 2.12 17.41
C GLU A 512 -2.51 0.99 18.07
N ALA A 513 -1.82 0.00 18.63
CA ALA A 513 -2.45 -1.15 19.26
C ALA A 513 -3.33 -0.70 20.42
N SER A 514 -4.48 -1.36 20.55
CA SER A 514 -5.37 -1.12 21.68
C SER A 514 -4.65 -1.41 22.99
N LEU A 515 -4.97 -0.65 24.05
CA LEU A 515 -4.49 -0.90 25.42
C LEU A 515 -4.70 -2.36 25.87
N MET A 516 -5.68 -3.05 25.28
CA MET A 516 -5.96 -4.47 25.48
C MET A 516 -4.74 -5.36 25.17
N ALA A 517 -3.96 -5.06 24.11
CA ALA A 517 -2.76 -5.82 23.76
C ALA A 517 -1.69 -5.76 24.87
N ALA A 518 -1.52 -4.58 25.49
CA ALA A 518 -0.58 -4.39 26.58
C ALA A 518 -0.99 -5.24 27.79
N TYR A 519 -2.25 -5.19 28.21
CA TYR A 519 -2.76 -5.98 29.35
C TYR A 519 -2.69 -7.50 29.11
N ALA A 520 -2.89 -7.94 27.87
CA ALA A 520 -2.82 -9.35 27.53
C ALA A 520 -1.42 -9.95 27.71
N SER A 521 -0.35 -9.16 27.56
CA SER A 521 1.03 -9.60 27.79
C SER A 521 1.26 -10.07 29.24
N THR A 522 0.79 -9.29 30.22
CA THR A 522 0.82 -9.68 31.64
C THR A 522 -0.06 -10.89 31.92
N LEU A 523 -1.28 -10.92 31.34
CA LEU A 523 -2.21 -12.04 31.53
C LEU A 523 -1.60 -13.37 31.06
N PHE A 524 -0.98 -13.41 29.88
CA PHE A 524 -0.28 -14.59 29.40
C PHE A 524 0.89 -14.97 30.31
N GLY A 525 1.69 -14.00 30.77
CA GLY A 525 2.78 -14.24 31.72
C GLY A 525 2.30 -14.93 33.00
N ILE A 526 1.20 -14.44 33.59
CA ILE A 526 0.59 -15.06 34.77
C ILE A 526 0.09 -16.47 34.44
N LEU A 527 -0.65 -16.63 33.34
CA LEU A 527 -1.27 -17.89 32.94
C LEU A 527 -0.25 -19.01 32.72
N PHE A 528 0.78 -18.75 31.91
CA PHE A 528 1.81 -19.76 31.59
C PHE A 528 2.69 -20.10 32.79
N THR A 529 3.01 -19.12 33.64
CA THR A 529 3.77 -19.34 34.88
C THR A 529 2.94 -20.16 35.88
N ALA A 530 1.66 -19.83 36.05
CA ALA A 530 0.75 -20.60 36.89
C ALA A 530 0.57 -22.04 36.37
N MET A 531 0.40 -22.21 35.06
CA MET A 531 0.32 -23.53 34.43
C MET A 531 1.59 -24.36 34.67
N LEU A 532 2.77 -23.77 34.50
CA LEU A 532 4.05 -24.42 34.77
C LEU A 532 4.18 -24.82 36.25
N LYS A 533 3.92 -23.89 37.18
CA LYS A 533 4.09 -24.13 38.62
C LYS A 533 3.05 -25.11 39.18
N VAL A 534 1.78 -24.95 38.83
CA VAL A 534 0.69 -25.76 39.39
C VAL A 534 0.65 -27.16 38.76
N MET A 535 0.75 -27.27 37.44
CA MET A 535 0.59 -28.56 36.77
C MET A 535 1.87 -29.40 36.71
N HIS A 536 3.05 -28.77 36.64
CA HIS A 536 4.30 -29.50 36.41
C HIS A 536 5.24 -29.46 37.61
N LEU A 537 5.52 -28.27 38.17
CA LEU A 537 6.47 -28.12 39.27
C LEU A 537 5.92 -28.70 40.58
N ARG A 538 4.69 -28.37 40.97
CA ARG A 538 4.11 -28.78 42.26
C ARG A 538 3.97 -30.30 42.40
N PRO A 539 3.45 -31.07 41.42
CA PRO A 539 3.38 -32.52 41.52
C PRO A 539 4.77 -33.16 41.60
N TYR A 540 5.73 -32.63 40.83
CA TYR A 540 7.10 -33.12 40.84
C TYR A 540 7.81 -32.85 42.18
N ARG A 541 7.67 -31.64 42.73
CA ARG A 541 8.19 -31.29 44.06
C ARG A 541 7.58 -32.17 45.15
N ARG A 542 6.27 -32.42 45.10
CA ARG A 542 5.58 -33.33 46.04
C ARG A 542 6.14 -34.75 45.98
N LYS A 543 6.39 -35.27 44.77
CA LYS A 543 6.99 -36.60 44.59
C LYS A 543 8.38 -36.68 45.23
N LEU A 544 9.24 -35.68 44.98
CA LEU A 544 10.58 -35.64 45.55
C LEU A 544 10.58 -35.52 47.09
N ILE A 545 9.66 -34.74 47.66
CA ILE A 545 9.54 -34.62 49.12
C ILE A 545 9.14 -35.96 49.76
N LEU A 546 8.23 -36.70 49.12
CA LEU A 546 7.84 -38.04 49.60
C LEU A 546 8.99 -39.04 49.48
N GLU A 547 9.76 -38.98 48.40
CA GLU A 547 10.96 -39.83 48.21
C GLU A 547 12.07 -39.47 49.23
N ALA A 548 12.31 -38.19 49.50
CA ALA A 548 13.25 -37.72 50.52
C ALA A 548 12.82 -38.14 51.93
N GLY A 549 11.56 -37.90 52.30
CA GLY A 549 11.02 -38.30 53.61
C GLY A 549 10.98 -39.82 53.82
N SER A 550 10.89 -40.62 52.75
CA SER A 550 10.98 -42.08 52.84
C SER A 550 12.40 -42.60 53.10
N ASN A 551 13.44 -41.85 52.67
CA ASN A 551 14.84 -42.18 52.93
C ASN A 551 15.31 -41.75 54.34
N GLU A 552 14.61 -40.81 54.98
CA GLU A 552 14.89 -40.39 56.36
C GLU A 552 14.21 -41.26 57.43
N ALA A 553 13.31 -42.18 57.07
CA ALA A 553 12.68 -43.08 58.03
C ALA A 553 13.71 -44.14 58.52
N PRO A 554 14.18 -44.10 59.77
CA PRO A 554 15.07 -45.13 60.29
C PRO A 554 14.26 -46.41 60.53
N SER A 555 14.89 -47.53 60.22
CA SER A 555 14.45 -48.91 60.49
C SER A 555 14.39 -49.23 61.99
N THR A 556 13.66 -48.45 62.79
CA THR A 556 13.62 -48.56 64.26
C THR A 556 12.22 -48.34 64.86
N LEU A 557 11.14 -48.72 64.19
CA LEU A 557 9.78 -48.70 64.78
C LEU A 557 8.93 -49.93 64.39
N MET A 558 9.54 -51.11 64.38
CA MET A 558 8.80 -52.38 64.45
C MET A 558 9.54 -53.36 65.36
N LYS A 559 9.49 -53.11 66.67
CA LYS A 559 9.56 -54.17 67.67
C LYS A 559 8.64 -53.77 68.83
N ASN A 560 7.70 -54.67 69.11
CA ASN A 560 6.89 -54.77 70.31
C ASN A 560 5.64 -53.89 70.36
N ILE A 561 4.54 -54.41 69.80
CA ILE A 561 3.30 -54.58 70.58
C ILE A 561 2.73 -55.96 70.22
N GLU A 562 2.84 -56.91 71.15
CA GLU A 562 2.10 -58.18 71.15
C GLU A 562 0.74 -57.97 71.84
N LEU A 563 -0.27 -58.62 71.26
CA LEU A 563 -1.68 -58.83 71.66
C LEU A 563 -2.62 -57.62 71.64
#